data_AF-A0A920JD45-F1
#
_entry.id   AF-A0A920JD45-F1
#
_cell.length_a   1.000
_cell.length_b   1.000
_cell.length_c   1.000
_cell.angle_alpha   90.00
_cell.angle_beta   90.00
_cell.angle_gamma   90.00
#
_symmetry.space_group_name_H-M   'P 1'
#
loop_
_entity.id
_entity.type
_entity.pdbx_description
1 polymer ?
#
loop_
_entity_poly.entity_id
_entity_poly.type
_entity_poly.pdbx_seq_one_letter_code
_entity_poly.pdbx_strand_id
1 'polypeptide(L)' 'MTKIIEPKKQRNIFSRPSSEEGVWSWITTVDHKRIGIMYGYAAFFFLLVGGLKLFY' A
#
# COMPACT_ATOMS: atom_id res chain seq x y z
N MET A 1 44.26 7.06 30.35
CA MET A 1 43.34 5.92 30.54
C MET A 1 41.90 6.44 30.62
N THR A 2 41.29 6.73 29.47
CA THR A 2 39.86 7.10 29.40
C THR A 2 39.24 6.34 28.23
N LYS A 3 38.52 5.26 28.54
CA LYS A 3 37.76 4.47 27.54
C LYS A 3 36.66 5.36 26.98
N ILE A 4 36.77 5.73 25.71
CA ILE A 4 35.73 6.46 24.98
C ILE A 4 34.56 5.48 24.84
N ILE A 5 33.40 5.84 25.39
CA ILE A 5 32.23 4.98 25.43
C ILE A 5 31.53 5.14 24.07
N GLU A 6 31.52 4.08 23.25
CA GLU A 6 30.78 4.09 22.00
C GLU A 6 29.26 4.00 22.28
N PRO A 7 28.42 4.86 21.67
CA PRO A 7 26.99 4.78 21.89
C PRO A 7 26.44 3.47 21.30
N LYS A 8 25.96 2.59 22.19
CA LYS A 8 25.29 1.34 21.82
C LYS A 8 24.10 1.65 20.91
N LYS A 9 24.22 1.30 19.63
CA LYS A 9 23.14 1.36 18.62
C LYS A 9 21.90 0.67 19.20
N GLN A 10 20.91 1.47 19.60
CA GLN A 10 19.64 0.96 20.13
C GLN A 10 18.96 0.15 19.04
N ARG A 11 19.05 -1.17 19.19
CA ARG A 11 18.32 -2.13 18.38
C ARG A 11 16.85 -1.93 18.78
N ASN A 12 16.04 -1.35 17.90
CA ASN A 12 14.60 -1.21 18.13
C ASN A 12 14.02 -2.63 18.30
N ILE A 13 13.74 -3.02 19.54
CA ILE A 13 13.23 -4.37 19.90
C ILE A 13 11.76 -4.52 19.48
N PHE A 14 11.06 -3.39 19.29
CA PHE A 14 9.71 -3.34 18.74
C PHE A 14 9.78 -3.11 17.23
N SER A 15 9.99 -4.18 16.48
CA SER A 15 9.57 -4.20 15.08
C SER A 15 8.06 -4.03 15.07
N ARG A 16 7.56 -2.90 14.54
CA ARG A 16 6.13 -2.73 14.31
C ARG A 16 5.67 -3.88 13.40
N PRO A 17 4.55 -4.56 13.68
CA PRO A 17 4.00 -5.51 12.74
C PRO A 17 3.79 -4.75 11.43
N SER A 18 4.61 -5.10 10.44
CA SER A 18 4.46 -4.62 9.07
C SER A 18 3.13 -5.21 8.60
N SER A 19 2.14 -4.32 8.43
CA SER A 19 0.83 -4.67 7.87
C SER A 19 1.06 -5.43 6.58
N GLU A 20 0.31 -6.51 6.36
CA GLU A 20 0.51 -7.39 5.20
C GLU A 20 0.71 -6.56 3.92
N GLU A 21 1.95 -6.56 3.43
CA GLU A 21 2.37 -5.73 2.31
C GLU A 21 1.90 -6.47 1.05
N GLY A 22 0.78 -6.06 0.44
CA GLY A 22 0.32 -6.75 -0.78
C GLY A 22 -1.09 -6.45 -1.24
N VAL A 23 -1.47 -7.10 -2.35
CA VAL A 23 -2.78 -6.98 -2.99
C VAL A 23 -3.90 -7.47 -2.07
N TRP A 24 -3.62 -8.46 -1.22
CA TRP A 24 -4.57 -8.95 -0.21
C TRP A 24 -4.95 -7.87 0.81
N SER A 25 -3.99 -7.09 1.29
CA SER A 25 -4.23 -5.93 2.18
C SER A 25 -5.03 -4.81 1.51
N TRP A 26 -5.10 -4.79 0.19
CA TRP A 26 -5.99 -3.91 -0.56
C TRP A 26 -7.38 -4.52 -0.77
N ILE A 27 -7.47 -5.80 -1.11
CA ILE A 27 -8.77 -6.49 -1.35
C ILE A 27 -9.58 -6.60 -0.06
N THR A 28 -8.94 -6.90 1.08
CA THR A 28 -9.63 -7.03 2.37
C THR A 28 -9.68 -5.72 3.15
N THR A 29 -9.39 -4.58 2.52
CA THR A 29 -9.41 -3.27 3.19
C THR A 29 -10.84 -2.70 3.25
N VAL A 30 -11.20 -2.08 4.39
CA VAL A 30 -12.47 -1.33 4.56
C VAL A 30 -12.20 0.19 4.55
N ASP A 31 -11.01 0.59 4.11
CA ASP A 31 -10.67 2.00 3.97
C ASP A 31 -11.33 2.59 2.71
N HIS A 32 -12.14 3.63 2.93
CA HIS A 32 -12.92 4.25 1.85
C HIS A 32 -12.03 4.98 0.82
N LYS A 33 -10.81 5.39 1.20
CA LYS A 33 -9.88 6.03 0.26
C LYS A 33 -9.32 5.01 -0.72
N ARG A 34 -8.93 3.82 -0.22
CA ARG A 34 -8.51 2.70 -1.06
C ARG A 34 -9.64 2.17 -1.93
N ILE A 35 -10.85 2.00 -1.36
CA ILE A 35 -12.03 1.57 -2.12
C ILE A 35 -12.32 2.52 -3.28
N GLY A 36 -12.25 3.84 -3.04
CA GLY A 36 -12.48 4.85 -4.08
C GLY A 36 -11.48 4.76 -5.22
N ILE A 37 -10.20 4.52 -4.91
CA ILE A 37 -9.15 4.37 -5.93
C ILE A 37 -9.39 3.10 -6.78
N MET A 38 -9.72 1.96 -6.16
CA MET A 38 -10.02 0.72 -6.89
C MET A 38 -11.21 0.89 -7.84
N TYR A 39 -12.29 1.52 -7.37
CA TYR A 39 -13.45 1.82 -8.19
C TYR A 39 -13.12 2.81 -9.32
N GLY A 40 -12.28 3.81 -9.06
CA GLY A 40 -11.79 4.73 -10.09
C GLY A 40 -11.07 4.00 -11.23
N TYR A 41 -10.16 3.08 -10.91
CA TYR A 41 -9.50 2.24 -11.91
C TYR A 41 -10.48 1.34 -12.67
N ALA A 42 -11.41 0.69 -11.97
CA ALA A 42 -12.43 -0.16 -12.60
C ALA A 42 -13.32 0.64 -13.55
N ALA A 43 -13.82 1.80 -13.11
CA ALA A 43 -14.65 2.69 -13.91
C ALA A 43 -13.88 3.20 -15.15
N PHE A 44 -12.61 3.58 -14.99
CA PHE A 44 -11.77 4.00 -16.11
C PHE A 44 -11.56 2.87 -17.12
N PHE A 45 -11.31 1.64 -16.66
CA PHE A 45 -11.18 0.46 -17.51
C PHE A 45 -12.46 0.21 -18.33
N PHE A 46 -13.62 0.17 -17.67
CA PHE A 46 -14.90 -0.03 -18.36
C PHE A 46 -15.29 1.13 -19.27
N LEU A 47 -14.90 2.36 -18.93
CA LEU A 47 -15.10 3.53 -19.77
C LEU A 47 -14.30 3.42 -21.07
N LEU A 48 -13.03 3.01 -21.00
CA LEU A 48 -12.20 2.80 -22.19
C LEU A 48 -12.72 1.64 -23.05
N VAL A 49 -13.05 0.51 -22.43
CA VAL A 49 -13.57 -0.68 -23.14
C VAL A 49 -14.94 -0.39 -23.77
N GLY A 50 -15.85 0.26 -23.04
CA GLY A 50 -17.17 0.64 -23.53
C GLY A 50 -17.08 1.68 -24.65
N GLY A 51 -16.20 2.67 -24.52
CA GLY A 51 -15.95 3.67 -25.55
C GLY A 51 -15.35 3.08 -26.82
N LEU A 52 -14.37 2.18 -26.70
CA LEU A 52 -13.73 1.53 -27.85
C LEU A 52 -14.65 0.53 -28.56
N LYS A 53 -15.52 -0.16 -27.82
CA LYS A 53 -16.48 -1.11 -28.39
C LYS A 53 -17.57 -0.44 -29.24
N LEU A 54 -17.77 0.88 -29.10
CA LEU A 54 -18.72 1.63 -29.92
C LEU A 54 -18.18 1.94 -31.34
N PHE A 55 -16.88 1.76 -31.59
CA PHE A 55 -16.22 2.15 -32.84
C PHE A 55 -16.11 1.05 -33.91
N TYR A 56 -16.52 -0.19 -33.63
CA TYR A 56 -16.51 -1.32 -34.58
C TYR A 56 -17.87 -1.98 -34.62
#